data_AF-A0A379AC64-F1
#
_entry.id   AF-A0A379AC64-F1
#
_cell.length_a   1.000
_cell.length_b   1.000
_cell.length_c   1.000
_cell.angle_alpha   90.00
_cell.angle_beta   90.00
_cell.angle_gamma   90.00
#
_symmetry.space_group_name_H-M   'P 1'
#
loop_
_entity.id
_entity.type
_entity.pdbx_description
1 polymer ?
#
loop_
_entity_poly.entity_id
_entity_poly.type
_entity_poly.pdbx_seq_one_letter_code
_entity_poly.pdbx_strand_id
1 'polypeptide(L)' 'MRKDPTPLVFHGSWQGEITRAAAGAGGFGYDPIFFVPALGKTAAELSKAEKRCSFSPGVKH' A
#
# COMPACT_ATOMS: atom_id res chain seq x y z
N MET A 1 -14.51 7.23 -35.56
CA MET A 1 -14.32 7.90 -34.27
C MET A 1 -13.84 6.85 -33.27
N ARG A 2 -12.53 6.85 -32.98
CA ARG A 2 -11.91 5.92 -32.03
C ARG A 2 -12.26 6.44 -30.63
N LYS A 3 -13.08 5.71 -29.88
CA LYS A 3 -13.28 5.98 -28.45
C LYS A 3 -12.02 5.47 -27.75
N ASP A 4 -11.00 6.32 -27.66
CA ASP A 4 -9.90 6.05 -26.74
C ASP A 4 -10.46 6.18 -25.31
N PRO A 5 -10.58 5.07 -24.55
CA PRO A 5 -11.00 5.17 -23.17
C PRO A 5 -9.91 5.93 -22.44
N THR A 6 -10.24 7.10 -21.89
CA THR A 6 -9.34 7.84 -21.00
C THR A 6 -8.74 6.88 -19.98
N PRO A 7 -7.41 6.84 -19.79
CA PRO A 7 -6.80 5.92 -18.85
C PRO A 7 -7.35 6.23 -17.44
N LEU A 8 -7.99 5.23 -16.83
CA LEU A 8 -8.42 5.32 -15.44
C LEU A 8 -7.18 5.30 -14.55
N VAL A 9 -6.88 6.44 -13.91
CA VAL A 9 -5.77 6.58 -12.98
C VAL A 9 -6.29 6.39 -11.55
N PHE A 10 -5.68 5.46 -10.82
CA PHE A 10 -5.97 5.21 -9.41
C PHE A 10 -4.81 5.69 -8.57
N HIS A 11 -5.11 6.44 -7.50
CA HIS A 11 -4.12 6.86 -6.52
C HIS A 11 -4.52 6.28 -5.16
N GLY A 12 -3.65 5.50 -4.54
CA GLY A 12 -3.83 5.06 -3.17
C GLY A 12 -2.82 5.74 -2.28
N SER A 13 -3.29 6.30 -1.17
CA SER A 13 -2.44 6.84 -0.12
C SER A 13 -2.60 5.95 1.10
N TRP A 14 -1.47 5.60 1.71
CA TRP A 14 -1.45 4.82 2.94
C TRP A 14 -0.67 5.59 4.00
N GLN A 15 -1.32 5.86 5.13
CA GLN A 15 -0.68 6.51 6.26
C GLN A 15 0.12 5.49 7.07
N GLY A 16 1.37 5.82 7.36
CA GLY A 16 2.29 4.99 8.11
C GLY A 16 3.55 5.75 8.48
N GLU A 17 4.48 5.06 9.10
CA GLU A 17 5.75 5.61 9.58
C GLU A 17 6.90 4.78 9.04
N ILE A 18 8.08 5.40 8.88
CA ILE A 18 9.28 4.68 8.45
C ILE A 18 10.08 4.26 9.68
N THR A 19 10.25 2.95 9.88
CA THR A 19 11.06 2.41 10.96
C THR A 19 12.55 2.46 10.62
N ARG A 20 13.40 2.48 11.66
CA ARG A 20 14.86 2.42 11.50
C ARG A 20 15.38 1.03 11.15
N ALA A 21 14.63 0.00 11.49
CA ALA A 21 14.96 -1.40 11.22
C ALA A 21 13.85 -2.03 10.39
N ALA A 22 14.25 -2.87 9.44
CA ALA A 22 13.33 -3.68 8.66
C ALA A 22 12.76 -4.82 9.53
N ALA A 23 11.47 -5.09 9.37
CA ALA A 23 10.78 -6.24 9.95
C ALA A 23 9.92 -6.95 8.89
N GLY A 24 9.66 -8.24 9.10
CA GLY A 24 8.95 -9.07 8.12
C GLY A 24 9.84 -9.66 7.03
N ALA A 25 9.39 -10.77 6.45
CA ALA A 25 10.09 -11.49 5.38
C ALA A 25 9.39 -11.37 4.02
N GLY A 26 8.22 -10.73 3.97
CA GLY A 26 7.42 -10.53 2.76
C GLY A 26 7.53 -9.11 2.19
N GLY A 27 6.81 -8.86 1.10
CA GLY A 27 6.75 -7.53 0.49
C GLY A 27 7.93 -7.21 -0.43
N PHE A 28 7.93 -6.00 -0.97
CA PHE A 28 8.97 -5.49 -1.87
C PHE A 28 9.29 -4.03 -1.58
N GLY A 29 10.51 -3.59 -1.91
CA GLY A 29 10.93 -2.20 -1.73
C GLY A 29 10.90 -1.77 -0.27
N TYR A 30 10.08 -0.76 0.04
CA TYR A 30 9.98 -0.15 1.38
C TYR A 30 9.07 -0.91 2.35
N ASP A 31 8.41 -1.98 1.91
CA ASP A 31 7.49 -2.75 2.74
C ASP A 31 8.06 -3.17 4.12
N PRO A 32 9.33 -3.62 4.24
CA PRO A 32 9.90 -4.03 5.52
C PRO A 32 10.13 -2.88 6.51
N ILE A 33 10.19 -1.63 6.04
CA ILE A 33 10.41 -0.46 6.90
C ILE A 33 9.17 0.44 6.99
N PHE A 34 8.11 0.13 6.24
CA PHE A 34 6.86 0.89 6.30
C PHE A 34 5.97 0.31 7.39
N PHE A 35 5.95 0.96 8.55
CA PHE A 35 5.16 0.57 9.71
C PHE A 35 3.77 1.18 9.67
N VAL A 36 2.78 0.38 10.05
CA VAL A 36 1.37 0.74 10.06
C VAL A 36 0.91 0.75 11.52
N PRO A 37 0.87 1.92 12.20
CA PRO A 37 0.54 2.01 13.62
C PRO A 37 -0.83 1.42 13.95
N ALA A 38 -1.79 1.56 13.04
CA ALA A 38 -3.13 0.99 13.18
C ALA A 38 -3.16 -0.55 13.28
N LEU A 39 -2.11 -1.22 12.78
CA LEU A 39 -1.98 -2.68 12.77
C LEU A 39 -0.81 -3.18 13.63
N GLY A 40 0.03 -2.28 14.14
CA GLY A 40 1.21 -2.63 14.93
C GLY A 40 2.24 -3.48 14.16
N LYS A 41 2.25 -3.40 12.83
CA LYS A 41 3.04 -4.26 11.94
C LYS A 41 3.64 -3.46 10.79
N THR A 42 4.73 -3.95 10.23
CA THR A 42 5.25 -3.45 8.95
C THR A 42 4.47 -4.01 7.77
N ALA A 43 4.49 -3.33 6.63
CA ALA A 43 3.80 -3.76 5.42
C ALA A 43 4.34 -5.08 4.85
N ALA A 44 5.56 -5.49 5.24
CA ALA A 44 6.15 -6.80 4.96
C ALA A 44 5.62 -7.93 5.85
N GLU A 45 5.09 -7.61 7.03
CA GLU A 45 4.48 -8.57 7.96
C GLU A 45 2.98 -8.77 7.70
N LEU A 46 2.35 -7.87 6.95
CA LEU A 46 0.94 -7.97 6.60
C LEU A 46 0.72 -9.06 5.56
N SER A 47 -0.30 -9.88 5.79
CA SER A 47 -0.81 -10.77 4.76
C SER A 47 -1.37 -9.98 3.58
N LYS A 48 -1.45 -10.63 2.41
CA LYS A 48 -2.04 -10.04 1.21
C LYS A 48 -3.47 -9.51 1.44
N ALA A 49 -4.23 -10.14 2.35
CA ALA A 49 -5.59 -9.74 2.69
C ALA A 49 -5.64 -8.49 3.58
N GLU A 50 -4.83 -8.46 4.65
CA GLU A 50 -4.73 -7.29 5.55
C GLU A 50 -4.26 -6.05 4.78
N LYS A 51 -3.26 -6.21 3.91
CA LYS A 51 -2.71 -5.12 3.09
C LYS A 51 -3.75 -4.50 2.15
N ARG A 52 -4.62 -5.33 1.55
CA ARG A 52 -5.71 -4.84 0.69
C ARG A 52 -6.79 -4.08 1.45
N CYS A 53 -7.08 -4.48 2.69
CA CYS A 53 -8.08 -3.80 3.50
C CYS A 53 -7.58 -2.42 3.99
N SER A 54 -6.28 -2.33 4.28
CA SER A 54 -5.66 -1.09 4.74
C SER A 54 -5.36 -0.10 3.61
N PHE A 55 -5.18 -0.59 2.37
CA PHE A 55 -4.95 0.24 1.20
C PHE A 55 -6.28 0.68 0.57
N SER A 56 -6.58 1.98 0.62
CA SER A 56 -7.77 2.55 -0.02
C SER A 56 -7.38 3.18 -1.36
N PRO A 57 -7.68 2.56 -2.51
CA PRO A 57 -7.46 3.18 -3.81
C PRO A 57 -8.53 4.24 -4.07
N GLY A 58 -8.13 5.51 -4.11
CA GLY A 58 -8.97 6.60 -4.58
C GLY A 58 -9.05 6.59 -6.11
N VAL A 59 -10.26 6.57 -6.65
CA VAL A 59 -10.53 6.80 -8.08
C VAL A 59 -10.66 8.31 -8.29
N LYS A 60 -9.92 8.88 -9.24
CA LYS A 60 -10.19 10.24 -9.74
C LYS A 60 -10.71 10.14 -11.18
N HIS A 61 -11.82 10.81 -11.45
CA HIS A 61 -12.43 10.93 -12.78
C HIS A 61 -11.74 12.02 -13.61
#